data_AF-A0A965LJ15-F1
#
_entry.id   AF-A0A965LJ15-F1
#
_cell.length_a   1.000
_cell.length_b   1.000
_cell.length_c   1.000
_cell.angle_alpha   90.00
_cell.angle_beta   90.00
_cell.angle_gamma   90.00
#
_symmetry.space_group_name_H-M   'P 1'
#
loop_
_entity.id
_entity.type
_entity.pdbx_description
1 polymer ?
#
loop_
_entity_poly.entity_id
_entity_poly.type
_entity_poly.pdbx_seq_one_letter_code
_entity_poly.pdbx_strand_id
1 'polypeptide(L)'
;MYAVDFETTYSSDVNIDTFGQWHYLRHPSTDIYLVSIVGPDVEYVGRPEKAPWDKIDGKHWVAHNYSFDGAVMDVLRERGVTKAVPSTFTCTANLSVFMGAPRNLGGASKELLGVKVDKDPRAFMKGKTWNDVVALGKAKEIEDYALNDSKHCLDLAKTFSDRMPEMEQRLSRHTIEMGWRGFCVDSALVDKGLNVLDWVRIKANEKLPWANDDHTGEVLKVSELARACREAGIPVPPSTSEDDPACIRWEEEFGEKFPWVAAMRDWRKANMLFTKMEILWKRRRPDGTVPFGLKYFGAQTGRWSGESKFNFQNLPKGEIHGVDLRACIVPRAGKKFIISDLAQIEPRVLAWLCGDEALHNAIRHGYGIYEAFAV
;
A
#
# COMPACT_ATOMS: atom_id res chain seq x y z
N MET A 1 25.24 -6.77 11.33
CA MET A 1 24.13 -6.53 10.39
C MET A 1 24.46 -7.21 9.09
N TYR A 2 23.49 -7.87 8.47
CA TYR A 2 23.61 -8.48 7.14
C TYR A 2 22.51 -7.90 6.25
N ALA A 3 22.88 -7.30 5.12
CA ALA A 3 21.93 -6.90 4.10
C ALA A 3 21.44 -8.13 3.35
N VAL A 4 20.14 -8.18 3.12
CA VAL A 4 19.48 -9.19 2.29
C VAL A 4 18.59 -8.47 1.28
N ASP A 5 18.65 -8.90 0.03
CA ASP A 5 17.87 -8.35 -1.06
C ASP A 5 17.46 -9.49 -2.01
N PHE A 6 16.21 -9.48 -2.47
CA PHE A 6 15.65 -10.57 -3.28
C PHE A 6 15.10 -10.08 -4.60
N GLU A 7 15.43 -10.83 -5.65
CA GLU A 7 14.88 -10.61 -6.97
C GLU A 7 13.84 -11.68 -7.32
N THR A 8 12.70 -11.21 -7.84
CA THR A 8 11.56 -12.07 -8.18
C THR A 8 11.05 -11.79 -9.59
N THR A 9 10.49 -12.81 -10.24
CA THR A 9 9.84 -12.62 -11.54
C THR A 9 8.57 -11.80 -11.36
N TYR A 10 8.36 -10.81 -12.23
CA TYR A 10 7.13 -10.03 -12.23
C TYR A 10 6.60 -9.78 -13.65
N SER A 11 5.28 -9.75 -13.80
CA SER A 11 4.58 -9.46 -15.05
C SER A 11 3.45 -8.45 -14.83
N SER A 12 2.77 -8.05 -15.90
CA SER A 12 1.53 -7.25 -15.79
C SER A 12 0.44 -8.03 -15.05
N ASP A 13 0.37 -9.34 -15.29
CA ASP A 13 -0.75 -10.17 -14.89
C ASP A 13 -0.61 -10.63 -13.43
N VAL A 14 0.62 -10.82 -12.97
CA VAL A 14 0.95 -11.26 -11.61
C VAL A 14 1.84 -10.20 -10.95
N ASN A 15 1.21 -9.35 -10.14
CA ASN A 15 1.89 -8.23 -9.48
C ASN A 15 1.36 -7.99 -8.06
N ILE A 16 2.16 -7.32 -7.25
CA ILE A 16 1.88 -7.04 -5.83
C ILE A 16 0.71 -6.07 -5.66
N ASP A 17 0.50 -5.14 -6.59
CA ASP A 17 -0.62 -4.18 -6.50
C ASP A 17 -1.98 -4.87 -6.60
N THR A 18 -2.09 -5.94 -7.39
CA THR A 18 -3.34 -6.70 -7.53
C THR A 18 -3.46 -7.75 -6.42
N PHE A 19 -2.44 -8.60 -6.26
CA PHE A 19 -2.52 -9.81 -5.42
C PHE A 19 -2.08 -9.59 -3.98
N GLY A 20 -1.41 -8.47 -3.68
CA GLY A 20 -0.66 -8.31 -2.44
C GLY A 20 0.56 -9.22 -2.39
N GLN A 21 1.48 -8.95 -1.46
CA GLN A 21 2.74 -9.68 -1.34
C GLN A 21 2.52 -11.18 -1.08
N TRP A 22 1.53 -11.54 -0.25
CA TRP A 22 1.32 -12.93 0.18
C TRP A 22 0.96 -13.87 -0.97
N HIS A 23 -0.03 -13.49 -1.81
CA HIS A 23 -0.43 -14.28 -2.97
C HIS A 23 0.57 -14.17 -4.11
N TYR A 24 1.13 -12.98 -4.34
CA TYR A 24 2.17 -12.78 -5.36
C TYR A 24 3.35 -13.74 -5.18
N LEU A 25 3.90 -13.85 -3.96
CA LEU A 25 5.05 -14.73 -3.68
C LEU A 25 4.70 -16.23 -3.69
N ARG A 26 3.41 -16.58 -3.62
CA ARG A 26 2.90 -17.97 -3.68
C ARG A 26 2.26 -18.30 -5.02
N HIS A 27 2.28 -17.38 -5.97
CA HIS A 27 1.77 -17.64 -7.31
C HIS A 27 2.71 -18.62 -8.04
N PRO A 28 2.19 -19.62 -8.78
CA PRO A 28 3.02 -20.63 -9.46
C PRO A 28 4.04 -20.05 -10.45
N SER A 29 3.78 -18.86 -11.00
CA SER A 29 4.69 -18.18 -11.94
C SER A 29 5.76 -17.31 -11.25
N THR A 30 5.70 -17.14 -9.93
CA THR A 30 6.63 -16.29 -9.19
C THR A 30 7.84 -17.12 -8.73
N ASP A 31 8.96 -16.91 -9.40
CA ASP A 31 10.28 -17.45 -9.03
C ASP A 31 11.04 -16.40 -8.23
N ILE A 32 11.58 -16.82 -7.08
CA ILE A 32 12.53 -16.03 -6.29
C ILE A 32 13.90 -16.49 -6.76
N TYR A 33 14.42 -15.84 -7.80
CA TYR A 33 15.54 -16.38 -8.55
C TYR A 33 16.90 -15.94 -8.05
N LEU A 34 16.96 -14.84 -7.31
CA LEU A 34 18.22 -14.32 -6.77
C LEU A 34 18.03 -13.86 -5.34
N VAL A 35 19.06 -14.08 -4.53
CA VAL A 35 19.29 -13.36 -3.30
C VAL A 35 20.69 -12.78 -3.32
N SER A 36 20.83 -11.54 -2.87
CA SER A 36 22.11 -10.99 -2.45
C SER A 36 22.18 -10.92 -0.93
N ILE A 37 23.33 -11.31 -0.37
CA ILE A 37 23.62 -11.24 1.07
C ILE A 37 24.98 -10.58 1.26
N VAL A 38 25.02 -9.47 2.00
CA VAL A 38 26.26 -8.73 2.28
C VAL A 38 26.38 -8.46 3.77
N GLY A 39 27.52 -8.79 4.37
CA GLY A 39 27.80 -8.59 5.78
C GLY A 39 29.30 -8.63 6.09
N PRO A 40 29.71 -8.70 7.37
CA PRO A 40 31.12 -8.70 7.77
C PRO A 40 31.96 -9.84 7.16
N ASP A 41 31.36 -11.01 6.98
CA ASP A 41 32.01 -12.27 6.59
C ASP A 41 31.23 -13.03 5.49
N VAL A 42 30.27 -12.36 4.86
CA VAL A 42 29.43 -12.90 3.78
C VAL A 42 29.34 -11.86 2.67
N GLU A 43 29.73 -12.25 1.47
CA GLU A 43 29.41 -11.55 0.22
C GLU A 43 28.93 -12.62 -0.75
N TYR A 44 27.62 -12.69 -0.95
CA TYR A 44 26.97 -13.73 -1.75
C TYR A 44 25.95 -13.10 -2.68
N VAL A 45 25.90 -13.59 -3.92
CA VAL A 45 24.79 -13.39 -4.83
C VAL A 45 24.55 -14.67 -5.61
N GLY A 46 23.29 -15.08 -5.72
CA GLY A 46 22.93 -16.31 -6.42
C GLY A 46 21.58 -16.87 -6.02
N ARG A 47 21.36 -18.14 -6.36
CA ARG A 47 20.13 -18.89 -6.07
C ARG A 47 19.90 -18.99 -4.54
N PRO A 48 18.69 -18.70 -4.03
CA PRO A 48 18.38 -18.83 -2.60
C PRO A 48 18.69 -20.21 -2.01
N GLU A 49 18.61 -21.28 -2.81
CA GLU A 49 18.89 -22.65 -2.39
C GLU A 49 20.37 -22.91 -2.06
N LYS A 50 21.28 -22.04 -2.51
CA LYS A 50 22.74 -22.15 -2.29
C LYS A 50 23.28 -21.07 -1.36
N ALA A 51 22.42 -20.19 -0.84
CA ALA A 51 22.84 -19.08 -0.01
C ALA A 51 23.32 -19.57 1.38
N PRO A 52 24.32 -18.92 1.98
CA PRO A 52 24.91 -19.30 3.27
C PRO A 52 24.03 -18.85 4.46
N TRP A 53 22.81 -19.39 4.54
CA TRP A 53 21.81 -19.00 5.53
C TRP A 53 22.25 -19.23 6.99
N ASP A 54 23.05 -20.26 7.23
CA ASP A 54 23.61 -20.62 8.52
C ASP A 54 24.49 -19.51 9.11
N LYS A 55 25.17 -18.75 8.26
CA LYS A 55 26.04 -17.64 8.68
C LYS A 55 25.25 -16.43 9.19
N ILE A 56 24.04 -16.23 8.67
CA ILE A 56 23.21 -15.06 8.97
C ILE A 56 22.04 -15.36 9.92
N ASP A 57 21.84 -16.63 10.29
CA ASP A 57 20.80 -17.03 11.23
C ASP A 57 20.97 -16.38 12.61
N GLY A 58 19.86 -15.92 13.19
CA GLY A 58 19.82 -15.19 14.45
C GLY A 58 20.52 -13.82 14.42
N LYS A 59 20.99 -13.35 13.27
CA LYS A 59 21.65 -12.04 13.14
C LYS A 59 20.64 -10.93 12.85
N HIS A 60 21.09 -9.69 12.98
CA HIS A 60 20.32 -8.51 12.58
C HIS A 60 20.34 -8.36 11.06
N TRP A 61 19.18 -8.47 10.42
CA TRP A 61 19.04 -8.31 8.97
C TRP A 61 18.63 -6.90 8.58
N VAL A 62 19.09 -6.44 7.43
CA VAL A 62 18.72 -5.14 6.88
C VAL A 62 18.30 -5.31 5.43
N ALA A 63 17.26 -4.60 5.00
CA ALA A 63 16.82 -4.65 3.60
C ALA A 63 16.22 -3.31 3.19
N HIS A 64 16.36 -2.98 1.91
CA HIS A 64 15.78 -1.77 1.36
C HIS A 64 14.37 -2.04 0.85
N ASN A 65 13.40 -1.92 1.77
CA ASN A 65 12.01 -2.40 1.69
C ASN A 65 11.79 -3.78 2.35
N TYR A 66 12.19 -3.87 3.62
CA TYR A 66 12.08 -5.10 4.42
C TYR A 66 10.66 -5.71 4.46
N SER A 67 9.60 -4.94 4.25
CA SER A 67 8.24 -5.50 4.13
C SER A 67 8.15 -6.56 3.04
N PHE A 68 8.84 -6.37 1.91
CA PHE A 68 8.86 -7.32 0.81
C PHE A 68 9.85 -8.46 1.09
N ASP A 69 11.11 -8.13 1.40
CA ASP A 69 12.16 -9.14 1.60
C ASP A 69 11.87 -10.07 2.77
N GLY A 70 11.27 -9.55 3.84
CA GLY A 70 10.81 -10.36 4.96
C GLY A 70 9.67 -11.32 4.57
N ALA A 71 8.77 -10.91 3.68
CA ALA A 71 7.73 -11.78 3.14
C ALA A 71 8.29 -12.85 2.19
N VAL A 72 9.34 -12.52 1.43
CA VAL A 72 10.10 -13.50 0.63
C VAL A 72 10.70 -14.57 1.55
N MET A 73 11.31 -14.15 2.66
CA MET A 73 11.89 -15.05 3.65
C MET A 73 10.87 -15.99 4.29
N ASP A 74 9.64 -15.53 4.57
CA ASP A 74 8.55 -16.42 5.01
C ASP A 74 8.28 -17.53 3.99
N VAL A 75 8.21 -17.17 2.70
CA VAL A 75 7.97 -18.14 1.62
C VAL A 75 9.14 -19.10 1.45
N LEU A 76 10.38 -18.64 1.56
CA LEU A 76 11.56 -19.52 1.51
C LEU A 76 11.56 -20.53 2.68
N ARG A 77 11.11 -20.12 3.87
CA ARG A 77 10.93 -21.03 5.01
C ARG A 77 9.81 -22.04 4.76
N GLU A 78 8.67 -21.61 4.24
CA GLU A 78 7.57 -22.50 3.86
C GLU A 78 7.98 -23.53 2.81
N ARG A 79 8.82 -23.14 1.84
CA ARG A 79 9.37 -24.02 0.81
C ARG A 79 10.52 -24.92 1.31
N GLY A 80 10.96 -24.76 2.56
CA GLY A 80 12.05 -25.53 3.14
C GLY A 80 13.45 -25.17 2.61
N VAL A 81 13.59 -24.04 1.90
CA VAL A 81 14.87 -23.56 1.36
C VAL A 81 15.82 -23.16 2.48
N THR A 82 15.28 -22.59 3.57
CA THR A 82 16.04 -22.19 4.74
C THR A 82 15.18 -22.23 5.99
N LYS A 83 15.83 -22.31 7.15
CA LYS A 83 15.19 -22.11 8.46
C LYS A 83 15.64 -20.82 9.15
N ALA A 84 16.51 -20.04 8.50
CA ALA A 84 17.11 -18.88 9.10
C ALA A 84 16.07 -17.80 9.43
N VAL A 85 16.24 -17.19 10.58
CA VAL A 85 15.40 -16.10 11.08
C VAL A 85 16.28 -14.96 11.61
N PRO A 86 15.89 -13.70 11.41
CA PRO A 86 16.58 -12.57 12.02
C PRO A 86 16.28 -12.50 13.52
N SER A 87 17.24 -12.02 14.31
CA SER A 87 16.94 -11.59 15.71
C SER A 87 16.18 -10.26 15.76
N THR A 88 16.41 -9.40 14.78
CA THR A 88 15.70 -8.14 14.54
C THR A 88 15.98 -7.68 13.12
N PHE A 89 15.26 -6.64 12.66
CA PHE A 89 15.44 -6.11 11.32
C PHE A 89 15.41 -4.58 11.22
N THR A 90 16.07 -4.06 10.18
CA THR A 90 16.00 -2.65 9.78
C THR A 90 15.53 -2.53 8.34
N CYS A 91 14.50 -1.71 8.12
CA CYS A 91 14.08 -1.29 6.79
C CYS A 91 14.79 0.02 6.43
N THR A 92 15.77 -0.03 5.52
CA THR A 92 16.52 1.18 5.15
C THR A 92 15.67 2.15 4.34
N ALA A 93 14.63 1.70 3.64
CA ALA A 93 13.66 2.59 3.01
C ALA A 93 12.91 3.47 4.04
N ASN A 94 12.63 2.94 5.25
CA ASN A 94 12.03 3.70 6.34
C ASN A 94 13.06 4.62 7.02
N LEU A 95 14.30 4.16 7.15
CA LEU A 95 15.41 4.98 7.63
C LEU A 95 15.65 6.19 6.71
N SER A 96 15.66 5.99 5.39
CA SER A 96 15.91 7.07 4.43
C SER A 96 14.89 8.21 4.54
N VAL A 97 13.60 7.89 4.62
CA VAL A 97 12.57 8.93 4.76
C VAL A 97 12.59 9.59 6.14
N PHE A 98 12.97 8.87 7.19
CA PHE A 98 13.19 9.47 8.51
C PHE A 98 14.31 10.51 8.47
N MET A 99 15.36 10.23 7.70
CA MET A 99 16.46 11.15 7.45
C MET A 99 16.12 12.30 6.48
N GLY A 100 14.89 12.35 5.96
CA GLY A 100 14.45 13.36 4.99
C GLY A 100 14.84 13.08 3.53
N ALA A 101 15.42 11.91 3.24
CA ALA A 101 15.86 11.52 1.90
C ALA A 101 14.78 10.73 1.12
N PRO A 102 14.92 10.58 -0.21
CA PRO A 102 14.04 9.77 -1.02
C PRO A 102 13.93 8.33 -0.50
N ARG A 103 12.72 7.76 -0.61
CA ARG A 103 12.46 6.39 -0.16
C ARG A 103 13.20 5.33 -0.96
N ASN A 104 13.37 5.52 -2.26
CA ASN A 104 14.00 4.53 -3.14
C ASN A 104 15.52 4.50 -2.95
N LEU A 105 16.14 3.33 -3.15
CA LEU A 105 17.55 3.11 -2.83
C LEU A 105 18.46 4.07 -3.60
N GLY A 106 18.24 4.24 -4.90
CA GLY A 106 19.05 5.13 -5.73
C GLY A 106 19.04 6.58 -5.24
N GLY A 107 17.87 7.11 -4.87
CA GLY A 107 17.74 8.45 -4.31
C GLY A 107 18.35 8.56 -2.91
N ALA A 108 18.11 7.57 -2.05
CA ALA A 108 18.69 7.52 -0.70
C ALA A 108 20.22 7.46 -0.74
N SER A 109 20.80 6.57 -1.52
CA SER A 109 22.25 6.43 -1.67
C SER A 109 22.90 7.69 -2.25
N LYS A 110 22.24 8.33 -3.23
CA LYS A 110 22.74 9.59 -3.79
C LYS A 110 22.79 10.70 -2.74
N GLU A 111 21.70 10.87 -1.98
CA GLU A 111 21.55 11.99 -1.06
C GLU A 111 22.30 11.77 0.26
N LEU A 112 22.25 10.56 0.81
CA LEU A 112 22.81 10.25 2.12
C LEU A 112 24.25 9.72 2.04
N LEU A 113 24.61 8.98 0.99
CA LEU A 113 25.98 8.43 0.84
C LEU A 113 26.82 9.18 -0.20
N GLY A 114 26.22 10.04 -1.03
CA GLY A 114 26.92 10.70 -2.14
C GLY A 114 27.26 9.76 -3.30
N VAL A 115 26.65 8.56 -3.34
CA VAL A 115 26.96 7.53 -4.34
C VAL A 115 25.84 7.44 -5.37
N LYS A 116 26.20 7.44 -6.65
CA LYS A 116 25.24 7.23 -7.72
C LYS A 116 25.00 5.74 -7.89
N VAL A 117 23.76 5.30 -7.69
CA VAL A 117 23.33 3.94 -8.04
C VAL A 117 23.04 3.90 -9.55
N ASP A 118 23.49 2.83 -10.20
CA ASP A 118 23.24 2.61 -11.62
C ASP A 118 21.75 2.41 -11.91
N LYS A 119 21.38 2.43 -13.20
CA LYS A 119 19.99 2.25 -13.60
C LYS A 119 19.52 0.85 -13.21
N ASP A 120 18.43 0.80 -12.46
CA ASP A 120 17.70 -0.41 -12.10
C ASP A 120 17.37 -1.26 -13.37
N PRO A 121 17.93 -2.48 -13.52
CA PRO A 121 17.66 -3.36 -14.64
C PRO A 121 16.26 -3.99 -14.56
N ARG A 122 15.45 -3.67 -13.55
CA ARG A 122 14.08 -4.17 -13.39
C ARG A 122 13.21 -3.98 -14.62
N ALA A 123 13.39 -2.89 -15.37
CA ALA A 123 12.68 -2.68 -16.64
C ALA A 123 13.02 -3.77 -17.69
N PHE A 124 14.28 -4.20 -17.74
CA PHE A 124 14.72 -5.32 -18.57
C PHE A 124 14.14 -6.66 -18.07
N MET A 125 14.04 -6.85 -16.76
CA MET A 125 13.53 -8.09 -16.14
C MET A 125 12.03 -8.32 -16.31
N LYS A 126 11.26 -7.30 -16.71
CA LYS A 126 9.81 -7.43 -16.87
C LYS A 126 9.45 -8.58 -17.83
N GLY A 127 8.68 -9.54 -17.32
CA GLY A 127 8.20 -10.69 -18.08
C GLY A 127 9.28 -11.70 -18.50
N LYS A 128 10.48 -11.67 -17.90
CA LYS A 128 11.56 -12.63 -18.17
C LYS A 128 11.77 -13.57 -16.99
N THR A 129 12.15 -14.79 -17.29
CA THR A 129 12.64 -15.77 -16.31
C THR A 129 14.15 -15.65 -16.14
N TRP A 130 14.69 -16.24 -15.08
CA TRP A 130 16.15 -16.30 -14.90
C TRP A 130 16.85 -17.06 -16.04
N ASN A 131 16.22 -18.11 -16.56
CA ASN A 131 16.77 -18.85 -17.70
C ASN A 131 16.88 -17.98 -18.96
N ASP A 132 15.92 -17.09 -19.19
CA ASP A 132 16.00 -16.12 -20.30
C ASP A 132 17.19 -15.16 -20.11
N VAL A 133 17.40 -14.70 -18.87
CA VAL A 133 18.49 -13.76 -18.54
C VAL A 133 19.86 -14.42 -18.71
N VAL A 134 20.00 -15.68 -18.31
CA VAL A 134 21.20 -16.49 -18.55
C VAL A 134 21.42 -16.69 -20.04
N ALA A 135 20.38 -17.06 -20.79
CA ALA A 135 20.45 -17.25 -22.24
C ALA A 135 20.84 -15.96 -22.99
N LEU A 136 20.44 -14.80 -22.47
CA LEU A 136 20.79 -13.47 -23.00
C LEU A 136 22.19 -12.99 -22.57
N GLY A 137 22.93 -13.78 -21.77
CA GLY A 137 24.27 -13.42 -21.29
C GLY A 137 24.27 -12.25 -20.30
N LYS A 138 23.15 -11.99 -19.63
CA LYS A 138 22.94 -10.85 -18.71
C LYS A 138 23.02 -11.21 -17.23
N ALA A 139 23.20 -12.49 -16.90
CA ALA A 139 23.21 -12.97 -15.51
C ALA A 139 24.19 -12.21 -14.61
N LYS A 140 25.43 -12.01 -15.06
CA LYS A 140 26.46 -11.32 -14.26
C LYS A 140 26.11 -9.86 -13.97
N GLU A 141 25.50 -9.16 -14.93
CA GLU A 141 25.05 -7.78 -14.76
C GLU A 141 23.96 -7.67 -13.68
N ILE A 142 23.02 -8.62 -13.66
CA ILE A 142 21.95 -8.66 -12.65
C ILE A 142 22.49 -9.07 -11.28
N GLU A 143 23.43 -10.02 -11.23
CA GLU A 143 24.12 -10.42 -9.99
C GLU A 143 24.90 -9.27 -9.38
N ASP A 144 25.68 -8.55 -10.19
CA ASP A 144 26.47 -7.41 -9.71
C ASP A 144 25.57 -6.25 -9.26
N TYR A 145 24.44 -6.03 -9.95
CA TYR A 145 23.42 -5.07 -9.54
C TYR A 145 22.86 -5.39 -8.14
N ALA A 146 22.34 -6.61 -7.94
CA ALA A 146 21.74 -7.03 -6.66
C ALA A 146 22.77 -6.97 -5.51
N LEU A 147 24.03 -7.32 -5.81
CA LEU A 147 25.12 -7.23 -4.86
C LEU A 147 25.44 -5.79 -4.44
N ASN A 148 25.44 -4.86 -5.39
CA ASN A 148 25.63 -3.45 -5.10
C ASN A 148 24.46 -2.84 -4.32
N ASP A 149 23.22 -3.24 -4.62
CA ASP A 149 22.04 -2.80 -3.86
C ASP A 149 22.12 -3.23 -2.39
N SER A 150 22.53 -4.47 -2.13
CA SER A 150 22.80 -4.95 -0.76
C SER A 150 23.94 -4.20 -0.07
N LYS A 151 25.02 -3.87 -0.78
CA LYS A 151 26.13 -3.05 -0.25
C LYS A 151 25.63 -1.67 0.17
N HIS A 152 24.92 -0.96 -0.72
CA HIS A 152 24.35 0.35 -0.43
C HIS A 152 23.33 0.31 0.71
N CYS A 153 22.48 -0.72 0.76
CA CYS A 153 21.56 -0.92 1.86
C CYS A 153 22.32 -1.10 3.19
N LEU A 154 23.38 -1.91 3.21
CA LEU A 154 24.20 -2.10 4.41
C LEU A 154 24.90 -0.81 4.85
N ASP A 155 25.42 -0.03 3.91
CA ASP A 155 26.10 1.24 4.17
C ASP A 155 25.14 2.28 4.75
N LEU A 156 23.92 2.39 4.20
CA LEU A 156 22.86 3.22 4.76
C LEU A 156 22.55 2.82 6.21
N ALA A 157 22.36 1.52 6.46
CA ALA A 157 22.06 1.02 7.80
C ALA A 157 23.20 1.32 8.79
N LYS A 158 24.45 1.00 8.44
CA LYS A 158 25.61 1.23 9.32
C LYS A 158 25.84 2.71 9.62
N THR A 159 25.59 3.59 8.64
CA THR A 159 25.90 5.02 8.76
C THR A 159 24.81 5.78 9.52
N PHE A 160 23.54 5.41 9.34
CA PHE A 160 22.41 6.24 9.77
C PHE A 160 21.48 5.60 10.81
N SER A 161 21.54 4.29 11.08
CA SER A 161 20.58 3.66 12.02
C SER A 161 20.62 4.29 13.41
N ASP A 162 21.79 4.69 13.89
CA ASP A 162 21.95 5.32 15.22
C ASP A 162 21.31 6.71 15.31
N ARG A 163 21.02 7.35 14.15
CA ARG A 163 20.30 8.62 14.10
C ARG A 163 18.79 8.46 14.22
N MET A 164 18.27 7.26 13.95
CA MET A 164 16.85 6.93 14.12
C MET A 164 16.66 6.43 15.56
N PRO A 165 15.97 7.19 16.44
CA PRO A 165 15.79 6.79 17.83
C PRO A 165 15.12 5.41 17.95
N GLU A 166 15.36 4.70 19.05
CA GLU A 166 14.83 3.35 19.27
C GLU A 166 13.30 3.28 19.09
N MET A 167 12.59 4.30 19.55
CA MET A 167 11.14 4.42 19.36
C MET A 167 10.75 4.43 17.87
N GLU A 168 11.44 5.19 17.03
CA GLU A 168 11.18 5.25 15.60
C GLU A 168 11.54 3.95 14.90
N GLN A 169 12.66 3.32 15.28
CA GLN A 169 13.00 1.99 14.77
C GLN A 169 11.93 0.95 15.13
N ARG A 170 11.39 1.00 16.35
CA ARG A 170 10.27 0.16 16.78
C ARG A 170 9.01 0.45 15.98
N LEU A 171 8.66 1.71 15.75
CA LEU A 171 7.49 2.10 14.95
C LEU A 171 7.64 1.61 13.50
N SER A 172 8.82 1.73 12.92
CA SER A 172 9.15 1.21 11.58
C SER A 172 8.92 -0.31 11.49
N ARG A 173 9.46 -1.09 12.44
CA ARG A 173 9.24 -2.55 12.50
C ARG A 173 7.77 -2.89 12.71
N HIS A 174 7.13 -2.26 13.69
CA HIS A 174 5.74 -2.49 14.03
C HIS A 174 4.81 -2.22 12.84
N THR A 175 5.11 -1.20 12.04
CA THR A 175 4.36 -0.86 10.83
C THR A 175 4.37 -2.01 9.82
N ILE A 176 5.51 -2.69 9.66
CA ILE A 176 5.65 -3.84 8.77
C ILE A 176 4.95 -5.06 9.36
N GLU A 177 5.20 -5.35 10.64
CA GLU A 177 4.65 -6.51 11.34
C GLU A 177 3.11 -6.48 11.42
N MET A 178 2.52 -5.31 11.71
CA MET A 178 1.06 -5.16 11.73
C MET A 178 0.45 -5.37 10.34
N GLY A 179 1.16 -4.95 9.29
CA GLY A 179 0.76 -5.15 7.90
C GLY A 179 0.73 -6.63 7.51
N TRP A 180 1.79 -7.37 7.85
CA TRP A 180 1.86 -8.84 7.66
C TRP A 180 0.83 -9.59 8.50
N ARG A 181 0.61 -9.16 9.75
CA ARG A 181 -0.41 -9.73 10.64
C ARG A 181 -1.80 -9.53 10.05
N GLY A 182 -2.09 -8.36 9.48
CA GLY A 182 -3.36 -8.06 8.84
C GLY A 182 -4.56 -8.10 9.78
N PHE A 183 -5.76 -8.02 9.19
CA PHE A 183 -7.06 -8.07 9.89
C PHE A 183 -7.95 -9.17 9.32
N CYS A 184 -8.92 -9.64 10.10
CA CYS A 184 -9.87 -10.64 9.63
C CYS A 184 -11.04 -9.96 8.91
N VAL A 185 -11.57 -10.62 7.89
CA VAL A 185 -12.78 -10.18 7.19
C VAL A 185 -13.87 -11.23 7.26
N ASP A 186 -15.13 -10.79 7.26
CA ASP A 186 -16.27 -11.67 7.01
C ASP A 186 -16.36 -11.96 5.51
N SER A 187 -15.94 -13.17 5.15
CA SER A 187 -15.92 -13.62 3.75
C SER A 187 -17.27 -13.56 3.07
N ALA A 188 -18.34 -13.98 3.77
CA ALA A 188 -19.68 -14.01 3.19
C ALA A 188 -20.20 -12.59 2.96
N LEU A 189 -19.89 -11.65 3.86
CA LEU A 189 -20.27 -10.26 3.70
C LEU A 189 -19.50 -9.58 2.57
N VAL A 190 -18.21 -9.90 2.41
CA VAL A 190 -17.41 -9.42 1.26
C VAL A 190 -18.00 -9.92 -0.06
N ASP A 191 -18.28 -11.22 -0.17
CA ASP A 191 -18.82 -11.82 -1.39
C ASP A 191 -20.22 -11.25 -1.72
N LYS A 192 -21.08 -11.09 -0.71
CA LYS A 192 -22.40 -10.46 -0.87
C LYS A 192 -22.28 -9.02 -1.34
N GLY A 193 -21.39 -8.23 -0.72
CA GLY A 193 -21.19 -6.83 -1.09
C GLY A 193 -20.68 -6.67 -2.51
N LEU A 194 -19.75 -7.52 -2.96
CA LEU A 194 -19.27 -7.54 -4.34
C LEU A 194 -20.43 -7.79 -5.33
N ASN A 195 -21.28 -8.78 -5.07
CA ASN A 195 -22.42 -9.09 -5.93
C ASN A 195 -23.42 -7.92 -6.01
N VAL A 196 -23.73 -7.28 -4.88
CA VAL A 196 -24.64 -6.12 -4.84
C VAL A 196 -24.06 -4.96 -5.65
N LEU A 197 -22.80 -4.62 -5.42
CA LEU A 197 -22.16 -3.50 -6.10
C LEU A 197 -21.99 -3.75 -7.60
N ASP A 198 -21.70 -4.99 -7.99
CA ASP A 198 -21.62 -5.35 -9.40
C ASP A 198 -22.96 -5.22 -10.11
N TRP A 199 -24.05 -5.66 -9.45
CA TRP A 199 -25.39 -5.48 -9.98
C TRP A 199 -25.77 -4.00 -10.14
N VAL A 200 -25.40 -3.15 -9.18
CA VAL A 200 -25.59 -1.69 -9.29
C VAL A 200 -24.78 -1.11 -10.45
N ARG A 201 -23.53 -1.54 -10.64
CA ARG A 201 -22.70 -1.11 -11.79
C ARG A 201 -23.34 -1.50 -13.12
N ILE A 202 -23.84 -2.74 -13.25
CA ILE A 202 -24.53 -3.21 -14.44
C ILE A 202 -25.79 -2.38 -14.70
N LYS A 203 -26.65 -2.19 -13.69
CA LYS A 203 -27.89 -1.40 -13.83
C LYS A 203 -27.69 0.08 -14.10
N ALA A 204 -26.62 0.65 -13.56
CA ALA A 204 -26.24 2.00 -13.90
C ALA A 204 -25.74 2.08 -15.35
N ASN A 205 -24.91 1.12 -15.78
CA ASN A 205 -24.36 1.08 -17.12
C ASN A 205 -25.44 0.96 -18.21
N GLU A 206 -26.49 0.15 -17.99
CA GLU A 206 -27.67 0.02 -18.89
C GLU A 206 -28.37 1.36 -19.18
N LYS A 207 -28.19 2.38 -18.33
CA LYS A 207 -28.84 3.69 -18.46
C LYS A 207 -27.97 4.73 -19.15
N LEU A 208 -26.70 4.42 -19.46
CA LEU A 208 -25.76 5.38 -20.03
C LEU A 208 -25.85 5.39 -21.57
N PRO A 209 -26.01 6.56 -22.22
CA PRO A 209 -26.15 6.67 -23.68
C PRO A 209 -24.94 6.19 -24.51
N TRP A 210 -23.80 5.97 -23.88
CA TRP A 210 -22.53 5.56 -24.52
C TRP A 210 -22.00 4.23 -24.00
N ALA A 211 -22.75 3.55 -23.13
CA ALA A 211 -22.41 2.22 -22.69
C ALA A 211 -22.66 1.23 -23.84
N ASN A 212 -21.70 0.34 -24.08
CA ASN A 212 -21.89 -0.81 -24.98
C ASN A 212 -22.69 -1.91 -24.26
N ASP A 213 -23.34 -2.78 -25.05
CA ASP A 213 -24.10 -3.96 -24.58
C ASP A 213 -23.23 -4.98 -23.81
N ASP A 214 -21.90 -4.90 -23.92
CA ASP A 214 -20.97 -5.80 -23.25
C ASP A 214 -20.65 -5.42 -21.79
N HIS A 215 -21.23 -4.32 -21.29
CA HIS A 215 -20.99 -3.78 -19.94
C HIS A 215 -19.52 -3.41 -19.64
N THR A 216 -18.68 -3.27 -20.67
CA THR A 216 -17.25 -2.93 -20.54
C THR A 216 -16.91 -1.48 -20.89
N GLY A 217 -17.91 -0.70 -21.31
CA GLY A 217 -17.73 0.70 -21.70
C GLY A 217 -17.05 1.54 -20.62
N GLU A 218 -16.15 2.45 -21.03
CA GLU A 218 -15.52 3.38 -20.12
C GLU A 218 -16.54 4.45 -19.67
N VAL A 219 -17.33 4.11 -18.64
CA VAL A 219 -18.37 4.96 -18.03
C VAL A 219 -17.87 6.38 -17.71
N LEU A 220 -16.57 6.53 -17.44
CA LEU A 220 -15.93 7.79 -17.06
C LEU A 220 -15.18 8.50 -18.19
N LYS A 221 -15.33 8.09 -19.46
CA LYS A 221 -14.77 8.85 -20.59
C LYS A 221 -15.39 10.25 -20.61
N VAL A 222 -14.57 11.25 -20.28
CA VAL A 222 -14.97 12.67 -20.31
C VAL A 222 -15.49 13.08 -21.68
N SER A 223 -14.95 12.50 -22.76
CA SER A 223 -15.41 12.75 -24.14
C SER A 223 -16.85 12.32 -24.38
N GLU A 224 -17.25 11.16 -23.87
CA GLU A 224 -18.60 10.61 -24.01
C GLU A 224 -19.60 11.34 -23.13
N LEU A 225 -19.22 11.65 -21.88
CA LEU A 225 -20.02 12.51 -21.01
C LEU A 225 -20.27 13.87 -21.68
N ALA A 226 -19.24 14.49 -22.23
CA ALA A 226 -19.37 15.77 -22.91
C ALA A 226 -20.24 15.68 -24.16
N ARG A 227 -20.19 14.57 -24.91
CA ARG A 227 -21.08 14.32 -26.05
C ARG A 227 -22.54 14.22 -25.60
N ALA A 228 -22.83 13.40 -24.60
CA ALA A 228 -24.18 13.23 -24.07
C ALA A 228 -24.76 14.52 -23.48
N CYS A 229 -23.95 15.31 -22.76
CA CYS A 229 -24.34 16.64 -22.30
C CYS A 229 -24.74 17.57 -23.46
N ARG A 230 -23.94 17.60 -24.55
CA ARG A 230 -24.25 18.41 -25.73
C ARG A 230 -25.53 17.97 -26.43
N GLU A 231 -25.74 16.66 -26.58
CA GLU A 231 -26.95 16.10 -27.18
C GLU A 231 -28.20 16.37 -26.32
N ALA A 232 -28.05 16.34 -24.99
CA ALA A 232 -29.10 16.66 -24.03
C ALA A 232 -29.33 18.17 -23.82
N GLY A 233 -28.46 19.03 -24.37
CA GLY A 233 -28.55 20.49 -24.20
C GLY A 233 -28.22 20.98 -22.79
N ILE A 234 -27.39 20.25 -22.03
CA ILE A 234 -27.00 20.62 -20.65
C ILE A 234 -25.49 20.95 -20.57
N PRO A 235 -25.06 21.77 -19.60
CA PRO A 235 -23.64 22.05 -19.40
C PRO A 235 -22.86 20.77 -19.03
N VAL A 236 -21.60 20.70 -19.46
CA VAL A 236 -20.66 19.65 -19.03
C VAL A 236 -20.07 20.07 -17.67
N PRO A 237 -20.07 19.21 -16.65
CA PRO A 237 -19.46 19.56 -15.37
C PRO A 237 -17.93 19.69 -15.55
N PRO A 238 -17.28 20.63 -14.85
CA PRO A 238 -15.83 20.83 -14.96
C PRO A 238 -15.02 19.67 -14.37
N SER A 239 -15.67 18.85 -13.53
CA SER A 239 -15.07 17.72 -12.83
C SER A 239 -16.12 16.61 -12.65
N THR A 240 -15.64 15.37 -12.61
CA THR A 240 -16.41 14.19 -12.20
C THR A 240 -15.89 13.63 -10.88
N SER A 241 -15.30 14.47 -10.03
CA SER A 241 -15.03 14.12 -8.63
C SER A 241 -16.33 14.21 -7.82
N GLU A 242 -16.58 13.24 -6.93
CA GLU A 242 -17.73 13.28 -6.03
C GLU A 242 -17.62 14.36 -4.96
N ASP A 243 -16.40 14.82 -4.67
CA ASP A 243 -16.12 15.89 -3.69
C ASP A 243 -16.12 17.29 -4.33
N ASP A 244 -16.31 17.40 -5.65
CA ASP A 244 -16.30 18.68 -6.35
C ASP A 244 -17.68 19.38 -6.24
N PRO A 245 -17.77 20.59 -5.68
CA PRO A 245 -19.04 21.28 -5.52
C PRO A 245 -19.80 21.57 -6.83
N ALA A 246 -19.09 21.73 -7.96
CA ALA A 246 -19.73 21.93 -9.25
C ALA A 246 -20.30 20.62 -9.79
N CYS A 247 -19.62 19.49 -9.58
CA CYS A 247 -20.17 18.16 -9.89
C CYS A 247 -21.43 17.88 -9.06
N ILE A 248 -21.39 18.14 -7.75
CA ILE A 248 -22.54 17.92 -6.85
C ILE A 248 -23.75 18.73 -7.32
N ARG A 249 -23.59 20.04 -7.53
CA ARG A 249 -24.71 20.90 -8.01
C ARG A 249 -25.25 20.46 -9.36
N TRP A 250 -24.36 20.05 -10.27
CA TRP A 250 -24.75 19.55 -11.58
C TRP A 250 -25.60 18.26 -11.46
N GLU A 251 -25.23 17.35 -10.56
CA GLU A 251 -26.02 16.14 -10.32
C GLU A 251 -27.37 16.42 -9.64
N GLU A 252 -27.42 17.38 -8.72
CA GLU A 252 -28.67 17.80 -8.07
C GLU A 252 -29.64 18.45 -9.09
N GLU A 253 -29.12 19.25 -10.02
CA GLU A 253 -29.95 19.96 -11.00
C GLU A 253 -30.47 19.06 -12.15
N PHE A 254 -29.63 18.11 -12.59
CA PHE A 254 -29.90 17.31 -13.79
C PHE A 254 -30.22 15.84 -13.51
N GLY A 255 -29.91 15.31 -12.31
CA GLY A 255 -30.08 13.90 -11.96
C GLY A 255 -31.51 13.39 -12.05
N GLU A 256 -32.51 14.22 -11.74
CA GLU A 256 -33.93 13.85 -11.88
C GLU A 256 -34.43 13.94 -13.32
N LYS A 257 -33.89 14.87 -14.11
CA LYS A 257 -34.30 15.13 -15.50
C LYS A 257 -33.68 14.15 -16.48
N PHE A 258 -32.47 13.69 -16.18
CA PHE A 258 -31.66 12.84 -17.04
C PHE A 258 -31.22 11.60 -16.27
N PRO A 259 -31.93 10.46 -16.40
CA PRO A 259 -31.63 9.24 -15.64
C PRO A 259 -30.18 8.75 -15.75
N TRP A 260 -29.50 9.06 -16.85
CA TRP A 260 -28.10 8.73 -17.08
C TRP A 260 -27.13 9.54 -16.20
N VAL A 261 -27.51 10.74 -15.76
CA VAL A 261 -26.73 11.56 -14.81
C VAL A 261 -26.72 10.89 -13.43
N ALA A 262 -27.90 10.51 -12.92
CA ALA A 262 -28.00 9.76 -11.67
C ALA A 262 -27.33 8.38 -11.76
N ALA A 263 -27.45 7.69 -12.91
CA ALA A 263 -26.77 6.43 -13.15
C ALA A 263 -25.24 6.56 -13.10
N MET A 264 -24.67 7.62 -13.68
CA MET A 264 -23.24 7.90 -13.61
C MET A 264 -22.77 8.06 -12.16
N ARG A 265 -23.53 8.79 -11.32
CA ARG A 265 -23.27 8.91 -9.88
C ARG A 265 -23.23 7.55 -9.19
N ASP A 266 -24.28 6.75 -9.41
CA ASP A 266 -24.45 5.47 -8.75
C ASP A 266 -23.35 4.49 -9.16
N TRP A 267 -22.98 4.48 -10.45
CA TRP A 267 -21.86 3.71 -10.97
C TRP A 267 -20.53 4.12 -10.33
N ARG A 268 -20.24 5.43 -10.22
CA ARG A 268 -19.00 5.93 -9.60
C ARG A 268 -18.86 5.46 -8.15
N LYS A 269 -19.92 5.65 -7.36
CA LYS A 269 -19.95 5.25 -5.94
C LYS A 269 -19.83 3.74 -5.79
N ALA A 270 -20.56 2.98 -6.60
CA ALA A 270 -20.50 1.52 -6.59
C ALA A 270 -19.11 1.01 -7.00
N ASN A 271 -18.51 1.56 -8.05
CA ASN A 271 -17.21 1.15 -8.56
C ASN A 271 -16.07 1.47 -7.58
N MET A 272 -16.11 2.62 -6.90
CA MET A 272 -15.15 2.98 -5.85
C MET A 272 -15.17 1.95 -4.73
N LEU A 273 -16.36 1.62 -4.20
CA LEU A 273 -16.48 0.64 -3.14
C LEU A 273 -16.15 -0.78 -3.62
N PHE A 274 -16.62 -1.16 -4.81
CA PHE A 274 -16.33 -2.46 -5.44
C PHE A 274 -14.83 -2.68 -5.56
N THR A 275 -14.07 -1.70 -6.05
CA THR A 275 -12.61 -1.80 -6.20
C THR A 275 -11.91 -2.05 -4.85
N LYS A 276 -12.37 -1.40 -3.76
CA LYS A 276 -11.84 -1.62 -2.42
C LYS A 276 -12.20 -3.01 -1.89
N MET A 277 -13.44 -3.47 -2.08
CA MET A 277 -13.87 -4.80 -1.66
C MET A 277 -13.20 -5.92 -2.46
N GLU A 278 -12.95 -5.69 -3.75
CA GLU A 278 -12.27 -6.62 -4.62
C GLU A 278 -10.83 -6.84 -4.13
N ILE A 279 -10.18 -5.81 -3.61
CA ILE A 279 -8.86 -5.95 -2.96
C ILE A 279 -8.97 -6.83 -1.71
N LEU A 280 -9.99 -6.65 -0.86
CA LEU A 280 -10.19 -7.51 0.31
C LEU A 280 -10.34 -8.98 -0.11
N TRP A 281 -11.12 -9.23 -1.16
CA TRP A 281 -11.32 -10.58 -1.71
C TRP A 281 -10.04 -11.17 -2.29
N LYS A 282 -9.36 -10.45 -3.20
CA LYS A 282 -8.13 -10.90 -3.88
C LYS A 282 -6.97 -11.13 -2.92
N ARG A 283 -6.91 -10.38 -1.81
CA ARG A 283 -5.81 -10.45 -0.84
C ARG A 283 -6.11 -11.31 0.38
N ARG A 284 -7.34 -11.82 0.52
CA ARG A 284 -7.74 -12.70 1.62
C ARG A 284 -6.92 -13.97 1.62
N ARG A 285 -6.28 -14.27 2.75
CA ARG A 285 -5.56 -15.51 3.00
C ARG A 285 -6.54 -16.64 3.38
N PRO A 286 -6.13 -17.92 3.30
CA PRO A 286 -6.96 -19.05 3.72
C PRO A 286 -7.44 -18.97 5.18
N ASP A 287 -6.70 -18.29 6.06
CA ASP A 287 -7.08 -18.06 7.46
C ASP A 287 -8.13 -16.94 7.66
N GLY A 288 -8.68 -16.41 6.57
CA GLY A 288 -9.69 -15.35 6.58
C GLY A 288 -9.12 -13.94 6.77
N THR A 289 -7.80 -13.77 6.71
CA THR A 289 -7.18 -12.47 6.99
C THR A 289 -6.58 -11.79 5.78
N VAL A 290 -6.60 -10.47 5.78
CA VAL A 290 -6.13 -9.62 4.69
C VAL A 290 -4.91 -8.84 5.20
N PRO A 291 -3.72 -9.03 4.60
CA PRO A 291 -2.57 -8.17 4.88
C PRO A 291 -2.78 -6.79 4.24
N PHE A 292 -2.16 -5.78 4.83
CA PHE A 292 -2.17 -4.41 4.31
C PHE A 292 -0.78 -3.79 4.43
N GLY A 293 -0.55 -2.70 3.71
CA GLY A 293 0.69 -1.93 3.79
C GLY A 293 0.42 -0.50 4.22
N LEU A 294 1.32 0.06 5.04
CA LEU A 294 1.41 1.48 5.30
C LEU A 294 2.85 1.93 5.12
N LYS A 295 3.04 3.07 4.48
CA LYS A 295 4.33 3.73 4.39
C LYS A 295 4.59 4.49 5.68
N TYR A 296 5.55 4.02 6.46
CA TYR A 296 6.13 4.76 7.57
C TYR A 296 6.68 6.10 7.05
N PHE A 297 6.27 7.24 7.63
CA PHE A 297 6.67 8.57 7.15
C PHE A 297 6.37 8.76 5.64
N GLY A 298 5.14 8.43 5.25
CA GLY A 298 4.69 8.45 3.86
C GLY A 298 4.24 9.82 3.37
N ALA A 299 3.82 10.70 4.27
CA ALA A 299 3.53 12.10 4.00
C ALA A 299 4.71 12.99 4.46
N GLN A 300 4.84 14.18 3.86
CA GLN A 300 5.88 15.16 4.22
C GLN A 300 5.84 15.57 5.70
N THR A 301 4.69 15.45 6.37
CA THR A 301 4.47 15.87 7.76
C THR A 301 4.84 14.83 8.82
N GLY A 302 5.34 13.65 8.46
CA GLY A 302 5.55 12.55 9.42
C GLY A 302 4.48 11.48 9.38
N ARG A 303 3.30 11.78 8.81
CA ARG A 303 2.17 10.84 8.84
C ARG A 303 2.44 9.60 8.00
N TRP A 304 1.89 8.48 8.48
CA TRP A 304 1.77 7.26 7.69
C TRP A 304 0.82 7.51 6.52
N SER A 305 1.10 6.88 5.39
CA SER A 305 0.20 6.87 4.24
C SER A 305 -0.11 5.46 3.77
N GLY A 306 -1.27 5.28 3.13
CA GLY A 306 -1.66 4.00 2.54
C GLY A 306 -0.71 3.52 1.45
N GLU A 307 -0.62 2.20 1.28
CA GLU A 307 0.19 1.54 0.26
C GLU A 307 -0.61 0.53 -0.57
N SER A 308 -0.02 0.06 -1.67
CA SER A 308 -0.54 -1.02 -2.51
C SER A 308 -2.01 -0.81 -2.90
N LYS A 309 -2.37 0.37 -3.40
CA LYS A 309 -3.72 0.72 -3.88
C LYS A 309 -4.87 0.56 -2.87
N PHE A 310 -4.57 0.27 -1.60
CA PHE A 310 -5.57 0.09 -0.56
C PHE A 310 -5.17 0.89 0.68
N ASN A 311 -5.65 2.13 0.72
CA ASN A 311 -5.42 3.00 1.87
C ASN A 311 -6.41 2.68 2.99
N PHE A 312 -5.93 1.95 4.00
CA PHE A 312 -6.70 1.59 5.20
C PHE A 312 -7.09 2.79 6.06
N GLN A 313 -6.43 3.93 5.90
CA GLN A 313 -6.75 5.15 6.65
C GLN A 313 -7.97 5.89 6.06
N ASN A 314 -8.35 5.58 4.82
CA ASN A 314 -9.48 6.20 4.13
C ASN A 314 -10.51 5.16 3.66
N LEU A 315 -11.08 4.44 4.63
CA LEU A 315 -12.22 3.56 4.39
C LEU A 315 -13.51 4.40 4.39
N PRO A 316 -14.42 4.19 3.40
CA PRO A 316 -15.72 4.85 3.39
C PRO A 316 -16.46 4.69 4.72
N LYS A 317 -17.23 5.71 5.09
CA LYS A 317 -18.10 5.69 6.28
C LYS A 317 -19.53 5.43 5.84
N GLY A 318 -20.21 4.53 6.54
CA GLY A 318 -21.60 4.19 6.26
C GLY A 318 -21.78 3.29 5.03
N GLU A 319 -23.04 3.04 4.72
CA GLU A 319 -23.44 2.18 3.60
C GLU A 319 -23.41 2.92 2.27
N ILE A 320 -22.92 2.25 1.23
CA ILE A 320 -23.07 2.68 -0.16
C ILE A 320 -23.83 1.55 -0.87
N HIS A 321 -25.04 1.85 -1.36
CA HIS A 321 -25.93 0.86 -1.98
C HIS A 321 -26.19 -0.37 -1.10
N GLY A 322 -26.36 -0.17 0.21
CA GLY A 322 -26.61 -1.24 1.19
C GLY A 322 -25.38 -2.07 1.55
N VAL A 323 -24.17 -1.60 1.19
CA VAL A 323 -22.91 -2.28 1.49
C VAL A 323 -22.04 -1.40 2.38
N ASP A 324 -21.67 -1.91 3.56
CA ASP A 324 -20.72 -1.28 4.49
C ASP A 324 -19.40 -2.06 4.50
N LEU A 325 -18.33 -1.43 4.00
CA LEU A 325 -16.99 -2.01 3.99
C LEU A 325 -16.46 -2.25 5.40
N ARG A 326 -16.71 -1.33 6.33
CA ARG A 326 -16.17 -1.42 7.69
C ARG A 326 -16.81 -2.57 8.46
N ALA A 327 -18.09 -2.86 8.19
CA ALA A 327 -18.79 -4.01 8.74
C ALA A 327 -18.18 -5.36 8.27
N CYS A 328 -17.51 -5.38 7.12
CA CYS A 328 -16.78 -6.57 6.65
C CYS A 328 -15.51 -6.85 7.47
N ILE A 329 -14.98 -5.86 8.21
CA ILE A 329 -13.79 -6.02 9.04
C ILE A 329 -14.25 -6.52 10.41
N VAL A 330 -13.85 -7.75 10.75
CA VAL A 330 -14.31 -8.43 11.98
C VAL A 330 -13.12 -8.79 12.86
N PRO A 331 -13.29 -8.85 14.20
CA PRO A 331 -12.22 -9.33 15.07
C PRO A 331 -11.94 -10.81 14.77
N ARG A 332 -10.69 -11.23 14.98
CA ARG A 332 -10.34 -12.67 14.94
C ARG A 332 -11.16 -13.44 15.99
N ALA A 333 -11.36 -14.74 15.77
CA ALA A 333 -12.09 -15.61 16.68
C ALA A 333 -11.63 -15.45 18.14
N GLY A 334 -12.59 -15.24 19.06
CA GLY A 334 -12.33 -15.02 20.49
C GLY A 334 -11.72 -13.66 20.84
N LYS A 335 -11.68 -12.68 19.92
CA LYS A 335 -11.17 -11.33 20.15
C LYS A 335 -12.27 -10.28 19.96
N LYS A 336 -11.97 -9.04 20.38
CA LYS A 336 -12.78 -7.85 20.13
C LYS A 336 -11.87 -6.74 19.62
N PHE A 337 -12.45 -5.76 18.90
CA PHE A 337 -11.73 -4.53 18.59
C PHE A 337 -11.72 -3.59 19.80
N ILE A 338 -10.61 -2.89 19.95
CA ILE A 338 -10.46 -1.78 20.88
C ILE A 338 -10.10 -0.58 20.02
N ILE A 339 -10.92 0.46 20.10
CA ILE A 339 -10.70 1.71 19.37
C ILE A 339 -10.14 2.71 20.39
N SER A 340 -8.98 3.27 20.11
CA SER A 340 -8.35 4.32 20.89
C SER A 340 -8.02 5.46 19.94
N ASP A 341 -8.58 6.63 20.18
CA ASP A 341 -8.36 7.83 19.39
C ASP A 341 -7.94 8.98 20.32
N LEU A 342 -7.01 9.82 19.84
CA LEU A 342 -6.57 10.98 20.60
C LEU A 342 -7.58 12.12 20.37
N ALA A 343 -8.38 12.42 21.39
CA ALA A 343 -9.45 13.41 21.32
C ALA A 343 -8.92 14.80 20.90
N GLN A 344 -9.04 15.13 19.60
CA GLN A 344 -8.65 16.42 19.04
C GLN A 344 -7.21 16.81 19.39
N ILE A 345 -6.26 15.91 19.10
CA ILE A 345 -4.85 16.13 19.44
C ILE A 345 -4.25 17.37 18.75
N GLU A 346 -4.61 17.64 17.51
CA GLU A 346 -4.03 18.74 16.72
C GLU A 346 -4.24 20.12 17.36
N PRO A 347 -5.48 20.56 17.69
CA PRO A 347 -5.69 21.84 18.35
C PRO A 347 -5.08 21.89 19.76
N ARG A 348 -5.03 20.76 20.49
CA ARG A 348 -4.38 20.71 21.81
C ARG A 348 -2.88 20.97 21.73
N VAL A 349 -2.21 20.34 20.76
CA VAL A 349 -0.78 20.53 20.50
C VAL A 349 -0.52 21.94 19.98
N LEU A 350 -1.39 22.49 19.12
CA LEU A 350 -1.27 23.87 18.64
C LEU A 350 -1.36 24.87 19.79
N ALA A 351 -2.38 24.74 20.65
CA ALA A 351 -2.55 25.57 21.83
C ALA A 351 -1.32 25.52 22.76
N TRP A 352 -0.73 24.33 22.91
CA TRP A 352 0.51 24.16 23.67
C TRP A 352 1.69 24.91 23.04
N LEU A 353 1.90 24.74 21.74
CA LEU A 353 3.01 25.35 21.00
C LEU A 353 2.91 26.89 20.99
N CYS A 354 1.69 27.44 20.97
CA CYS A 354 1.45 28.87 21.00
C CYS A 354 1.37 29.47 22.41
N GLY A 355 1.43 28.65 23.47
CA GLY A 355 1.32 29.12 24.86
C GLY A 355 -0.09 29.60 25.25
N ASP A 356 -1.14 29.07 24.62
CA ASP A 356 -2.53 29.42 24.92
C ASP A 356 -3.03 28.70 26.18
N GLU A 357 -2.64 29.25 27.34
CA GLU A 357 -3.05 28.73 28.65
C GLU A 357 -4.55 28.90 28.92
N ALA A 358 -5.23 29.85 28.29
CA ALA A 358 -6.66 30.04 28.46
C ALA A 358 -7.44 28.85 27.88
N LEU A 359 -7.15 28.51 26.61
CA LEU A 359 -7.73 27.36 25.93
C LEU A 359 -7.39 26.05 26.66
N HIS A 360 -6.15 25.87 27.08
CA HIS A 360 -5.74 24.70 27.86
C HIS A 360 -6.45 24.59 29.21
N ASN A 361 -6.60 25.70 29.94
CA ASN A 361 -7.32 25.71 31.21
C ASN A 361 -8.80 25.37 31.01
N ALA A 362 -9.48 25.94 30.01
CA ALA A 362 -10.85 25.57 29.69
C ALA A 362 -10.96 24.07 29.40
N ILE A 363 -10.08 23.52 28.58
CA ILE A 363 -10.06 22.07 28.31
C ILE A 363 -9.82 21.24 29.59
N ARG A 364 -8.91 21.66 30.48
CA ARG A 364 -8.67 21.00 31.79
C ARG A 364 -9.91 21.00 32.68
N HIS A 365 -10.77 22.01 32.56
CA HIS A 365 -12.04 22.11 33.28
C HIS A 365 -13.20 21.36 32.60
N GLY A 366 -12.93 20.59 31.53
CA GLY A 366 -13.91 19.69 30.92
C GLY A 366 -14.67 20.28 29.73
N TYR A 367 -14.35 21.50 29.28
CA TYR A 367 -14.93 22.05 28.07
C TYR A 367 -14.45 21.27 26.83
N GLY A 368 -15.36 21.04 25.86
CA GLY A 368 -14.98 20.56 24.54
C GLY A 368 -14.12 21.59 23.81
N ILE A 369 -13.29 21.20 22.82
CA ILE A 369 -12.36 22.16 22.17
C ILE A 369 -13.08 23.37 21.57
N TYR A 370 -14.27 23.17 20.99
CA TYR A 370 -15.03 24.23 20.34
C TYR A 370 -15.68 25.17 21.36
N GLU A 371 -16.09 24.64 22.51
CA GLU A 371 -16.60 25.45 23.62
C GLU A 371 -15.46 26.25 24.23
N ALA A 372 -14.31 25.61 24.46
CA ALA A 372 -13.13 26.23 25.02
C ALA A 372 -12.55 27.34 24.13
N PHE A 373 -12.73 27.27 22.82
CA PHE A 373 -12.34 28.32 21.87
C PHE A 373 -13.32 29.51 21.85
N ALA A 374 -14.54 29.31 22.33
CA ALA A 374 -15.59 30.34 22.33
C ALA A 374 -15.63 31.18 23.62
N VAL A 375 -14.81 30.81 24.62
CA VAL A 375 -14.61 31.51 25.90
C VAL A 375 -13.34 32.33 25.83
#